data_AF-A0A851ZM02-F1
#
_entry.id   AF-A0A851ZM02-F1
#
_cell.length_a   1.000
_cell.length_b   1.000
_cell.length_c   1.000
_cell.angle_alpha   90.00
_cell.angle_beta   90.00
_cell.angle_gamma   90.00
#
_symmetry.space_group_name_H-M   'P 1'
#
loop_
_entity.id
_entity.type
_entity.pdbx_description
1 polymer ?
#
loop_
_entity_poly.entity_id
_entity_poly.type
_entity_poly.pdbx_seq_one_letter_code
_entity_poly.pdbx_strand_id
1 'polypeptide(L)'
;YRYSVPSGWRAYMGLRTINEKSNHVAMRSIKRIIVHPRYDQSISDYDIALLEMETPVFFSELVQPICLPSSSRVFVYGTVCYVTGWGAIKENSHLAKTLQEARVRIINQSVCNKLYDDLITSRMLCAGNLNGGVDACQ
;
A
#
# COMPACT_ATOMS: atom_id res chain seq x y z
N TYR A 1 -15.37 -13.78 -1.82
CA TYR A 1 -14.50 -12.62 -1.56
C TYR A 1 -15.36 -11.42 -1.19
N ARG A 2 -15.33 -10.97 0.08
CA ARG A 2 -16.24 -9.95 0.64
C ARG A 2 -16.15 -8.56 -0.01
N TYR A 3 -15.09 -8.31 -0.78
CA TYR A 3 -14.74 -7.00 -1.33
C TYR A 3 -14.62 -6.96 -2.86
N SER A 4 -15.04 -8.01 -3.57
CA SER A 4 -14.88 -8.12 -5.03
C SER A 4 -15.99 -7.46 -5.86
N VAL A 5 -16.93 -6.76 -5.23
CA VAL A 5 -18.06 -6.10 -5.92
C VAL A 5 -17.63 -4.69 -6.35
N PRO A 6 -17.46 -4.41 -7.67
CA PRO A 6 -16.87 -3.14 -8.12
C PRO A 6 -17.67 -1.90 -7.73
N SER A 7 -19.00 -1.99 -7.69
CA SER A 7 -19.89 -0.87 -7.34
C SER A 7 -19.72 -0.35 -5.91
N GLY A 8 -19.08 -1.13 -5.03
CA GLY A 8 -18.75 -0.70 -3.66
C GLY A 8 -17.52 0.20 -3.57
N TRP A 9 -16.79 0.41 -4.67
CA TRP A 9 -15.48 1.05 -4.67
C TRP A 9 -15.39 2.25 -5.61
N ARG A 10 -14.56 3.21 -5.23
CA ARG A 10 -14.16 4.37 -6.04
C ARG A 10 -12.69 4.62 -5.85
N ALA A 11 -11.99 4.99 -6.92
CA ALA A 11 -10.60 5.43 -6.84
C ALA A 11 -10.54 6.96 -6.91
N TYR A 12 -9.71 7.56 -6.06
CA TYR A 12 -9.41 8.99 -6.03
C TYR A 12 -7.92 9.18 -6.30
N MET A 13 -7.59 10.11 -7.20
CA MET A 13 -6.21 10.46 -7.56
C MET A 13 -5.97 11.96 -7.36
N GLY A 14 -4.75 12.32 -6.97
CA GLY A 14 -4.38 13.72 -6.67
C GLY A 14 -4.96 14.25 -5.35
N LEU A 15 -5.49 13.38 -4.49
CA LEU A 15 -6.03 13.73 -3.19
C LEU A 15 -4.89 13.91 -2.17
N ARG A 16 -4.89 15.01 -1.42
CA ARG A 16 -3.97 15.23 -0.28
C ARG A 16 -4.69 15.17 1.06
N THR A 17 -5.87 15.78 1.16
CA THR A 17 -6.68 15.76 2.39
C THR A 17 -7.98 15.00 2.16
N ILE A 18 -8.32 14.05 3.03
CA ILE A 18 -9.58 13.30 2.97
C ILE A 18 -10.75 14.29 3.05
N ASN A 19 -11.75 14.09 2.18
CA ASN A 19 -12.94 14.92 2.01
C ASN A 19 -12.67 16.35 1.48
N GLU A 20 -11.46 16.62 0.98
CA GLU A 20 -11.17 17.87 0.28
C GLU A 20 -12.00 17.96 -1.01
N LYS A 21 -12.75 19.06 -1.16
CA LYS A 21 -13.42 19.40 -2.41
C LYS A 21 -12.45 20.22 -3.25
N SER A 22 -11.75 19.55 -4.18
CA SER A 22 -10.80 20.19 -5.10
C SER A 22 -11.08 19.75 -6.53
N ASN A 23 -10.99 20.70 -7.47
CA ASN A 23 -11.15 20.44 -8.90
C ASN A 23 -9.98 19.63 -9.49
N HIS A 24 -8.86 19.50 -8.76
CA HIS A 24 -7.71 18.73 -9.20
C HIS A 24 -7.78 17.25 -8.81
N VAL A 25 -8.75 16.86 -7.96
CA VAL A 25 -8.95 15.47 -7.57
C VAL A 25 -9.77 14.76 -8.63
N ALA A 26 -9.21 13.71 -9.22
CA ALA A 26 -9.93 12.86 -10.15
C ALA A 26 -10.58 11.70 -9.39
N MET A 27 -11.88 11.49 -9.61
CA MET A 27 -12.61 10.31 -9.12
C MET A 27 -12.96 9.39 -10.29
N ARG A 28 -12.79 8.07 -10.10
CA ARG A 28 -13.16 7.03 -11.06
C ARG A 28 -13.93 5.90 -10.39
N SER A 29 -14.98 5.44 -11.07
CA SER A 29 -15.66 4.18 -10.75
C SER A 29 -14.79 2.99 -11.13
N ILE A 30 -14.92 1.89 -10.39
CA ILE A 30 -14.21 0.65 -10.66
C ILE A 30 -15.06 -0.24 -11.57
N LYS A 31 -14.50 -0.67 -12.68
CA LYS A 31 -15.11 -1.57 -13.66
C LYS A 31 -15.04 -3.02 -13.19
N ARG A 32 -13.85 -3.46 -12.80
CA ARG A 32 -13.61 -4.81 -12.27
C ARG A 32 -12.46 -4.82 -11.27
N ILE A 33 -12.55 -5.78 -10.34
CA ILE A 33 -11.53 -6.08 -9.34
C ILE A 33 -10.99 -7.46 -9.64
N ILE A 34 -9.68 -7.57 -9.88
CA ILE A 34 -8.99 -8.80 -10.23
C ILE A 34 -8.10 -9.17 -9.05
N VAL A 35 -8.59 -10.06 -8.19
CA VAL A 35 -7.82 -10.62 -7.07
C VAL A 35 -6.81 -11.63 -7.62
N HIS A 36 -5.61 -11.66 -7.07
CA HIS A 36 -4.61 -12.63 -7.49
C HIS A 36 -5.14 -14.07 -7.31
N PRO A 37 -5.07 -14.95 -8.33
CA PRO A 37 -5.71 -16.26 -8.30
C PRO A 37 -5.13 -17.23 -7.25
N ARG A 38 -3.94 -16.93 -6.74
CA ARG A 38 -3.27 -17.69 -5.66
C ARG A 38 -3.29 -16.97 -4.31
N TYR A 39 -4.12 -15.95 -4.13
CA TYR A 39 -4.26 -15.29 -2.84
C TYR A 39 -4.70 -16.28 -1.77
N ASP A 40 -3.90 -16.39 -0.72
CA ASP A 40 -4.17 -17.22 0.44
C ASP A 40 -4.43 -16.35 1.66
N GLN A 41 -5.68 -16.34 2.12
CA GLN A 41 -6.11 -15.53 3.26
C GLN A 41 -5.54 -16.03 4.59
N SER A 42 -5.18 -17.31 4.71
CA SER A 42 -4.70 -17.89 5.97
C SER A 42 -3.30 -17.41 6.35
N ILE A 43 -2.46 -17.18 5.35
CA ILE A 43 -1.07 -16.75 5.51
C ILE A 43 -0.78 -15.40 4.85
N SER A 44 -1.80 -14.76 4.26
CA SER A 44 -1.68 -13.51 3.50
C SER A 44 -0.66 -13.58 2.35
N ASP A 45 -0.44 -14.77 1.76
CA ASP A 45 0.45 -14.92 0.61
C ASP A 45 -0.28 -14.50 -0.68
N TYR A 46 0.48 -13.93 -1.63
CA TYR A 46 -0.07 -13.27 -2.82
C TYR A 46 -1.15 -12.21 -2.53
N ASP A 47 -0.98 -11.44 -1.45
CA ASP A 47 -1.86 -10.33 -1.07
C ASP A 47 -1.72 -9.12 -2.02
N ILE A 48 -2.32 -9.25 -3.20
CA ILE A 48 -2.36 -8.21 -4.24
C ILE A 48 -3.63 -8.34 -5.09
N ALA A 49 -4.16 -7.20 -5.52
CA ALA A 49 -5.27 -7.12 -6.46
C ALA A 49 -5.08 -5.96 -7.44
N LEU A 50 -5.68 -6.07 -8.63
CA LEU A 50 -5.75 -4.99 -9.62
C LEU A 50 -7.18 -4.44 -9.68
N LEU A 51 -7.30 -3.11 -9.67
CA LEU A 51 -8.55 -2.40 -9.87
C LEU A 51 -8.52 -1.74 -11.26
N GLU A 52 -9.36 -2.22 -12.18
CA GLU A 52 -9.54 -1.56 -13.48
C GLU A 52 -10.58 -0.47 -13.35
N MET A 53 -10.21 0.76 -13.72
CA MET A 53 -11.12 1.90 -13.76
C MET A 53 -12.06 1.80 -14.96
N GLU A 54 -13.29 2.30 -14.81
CA GLU A 54 -14.27 2.39 -15.90
C GLU A 54 -13.80 3.31 -17.03
N THR A 55 -13.13 4.41 -16.67
CA THR A 55 -12.56 5.37 -17.61
C THR A 55 -11.13 5.74 -17.22
N PRO A 56 -10.25 6.07 -18.19
CA PRO A 56 -8.88 6.45 -17.89
C PRO A 56 -8.81 7.74 -17.06
N VAL A 57 -7.71 7.90 -16.34
CA VAL A 57 -7.34 9.15 -15.67
C VAL A 57 -6.27 9.86 -16.51
N PHE A 58 -6.34 11.19 -16.59
CA PHE A 58 -5.34 12.00 -17.26
C PHE A 58 -4.22 12.38 -16.28
N PHE A 59 -2.99 12.35 -16.75
CA PHE A 59 -1.85 12.75 -15.94
C PHE A 59 -1.80 14.27 -15.77
N SER A 60 -1.33 14.69 -14.61
CA SER A 60 -1.20 16.10 -14.21
C SER A 60 -0.06 16.24 -13.21
N GLU A 61 0.21 17.46 -12.73
CA GLU A 61 1.19 17.69 -11.66
C GLU A 61 0.87 16.89 -10.38
N LEU A 62 -0.40 16.55 -10.13
CA LEU A 62 -0.85 15.83 -8.94
C LEU A 62 -1.22 14.36 -9.22
N VAL A 63 -1.26 13.94 -10.48
CA VAL A 63 -1.61 12.57 -10.88
C VAL A 63 -0.53 12.04 -11.82
N GLN A 64 0.33 11.18 -11.28
CA GLN A 64 1.40 10.52 -12.01
C GLN A 64 1.45 9.02 -11.65
N PRO A 65 1.81 8.14 -12.61
CA PRO A 65 2.01 6.73 -12.31
C PRO A 65 3.31 6.51 -11.53
N ILE A 66 3.35 5.41 -10.76
CA ILE A 66 4.59 4.90 -10.16
C ILE A 66 5.22 3.85 -11.07
N CYS A 67 6.55 3.70 -11.00
CA CYS A 67 7.25 2.62 -11.67
C CYS A 67 7.09 1.30 -10.92
N LEU A 68 6.96 0.19 -11.65
CA LEU A 68 7.04 -1.15 -11.07
C LEU A 68 8.48 -1.67 -11.12
N PRO A 69 8.95 -2.40 -10.10
CA PRO A 69 10.28 -2.99 -10.11
C PRO A 69 10.37 -4.12 -11.15
N SER A 70 11.56 -4.31 -11.71
CA SER A 70 11.89 -5.51 -12.51
C SER A 70 11.71 -6.78 -11.66
N SER A 71 11.34 -7.89 -12.30
CA SER A 71 11.29 -9.21 -11.65
C SER A 71 12.65 -9.68 -11.11
N SER A 72 13.75 -9.12 -11.64
CA SER A 72 15.12 -9.37 -11.17
C SER A 72 15.59 -8.40 -10.08
N ARG A 73 14.74 -7.50 -9.60
CA ARG A 73 15.13 -6.50 -8.59
C ARG A 73 15.43 -7.18 -7.26
N VAL A 74 16.62 -6.91 -6.71
CA VAL A 74 17.00 -7.29 -5.35
C VAL A 74 16.82 -6.11 -4.42
N PHE A 75 16.12 -6.33 -3.30
CA PHE A 75 15.91 -5.35 -2.24
C PHE A 75 16.93 -5.55 -1.12
N VAL A 76 17.91 -4.65 -1.03
CA VAL A 76 19.01 -4.77 -0.07
C VAL A 76 18.55 -4.33 1.32
N TYR A 77 18.87 -5.11 2.36
CA TYR A 77 18.57 -4.74 3.75
C TYR A 77 19.24 -3.41 4.13
N GLY A 78 18.62 -2.66 5.04
CA GLY A 78 19.08 -1.32 5.43
C GLY A 78 18.75 -0.22 4.42
N THR A 79 18.30 -0.56 3.20
CA THR A 79 17.81 0.43 2.23
C THR A 79 16.68 1.24 2.84
N VAL A 80 16.77 2.56 2.72
CA VAL A 80 15.73 3.49 3.17
C VAL A 80 14.58 3.48 2.16
N CYS A 81 13.37 3.37 2.66
CA CYS A 81 12.13 3.43 1.88
C CYS A 81 11.12 4.36 2.56
N TYR A 82 10.06 4.69 1.83
CA TYR A 82 9.00 5.56 2.31
C TYR A 82 7.66 4.83 2.17
N VAL A 83 6.85 4.90 3.22
CA VAL A 83 5.46 4.44 3.21
C VAL A 83 4.59 5.68 3.35
N THR A 84 3.59 5.83 2.49
CA THR A 84 2.69 7.00 2.50
C THR A 84 1.25 6.56 2.64
N GLY A 85 0.45 7.30 3.40
CA GLY A 85 -0.97 7.00 3.53
C GLY A 85 -1.72 7.90 4.49
N TRP A 86 -3.00 7.58 4.70
CA TRP A 86 -3.89 8.25 5.64
C TRP A 86 -4.28 7.35 6.82
N GLY A 87 -3.39 6.41 7.19
CA GLY A 87 -3.59 5.50 8.30
C GLY A 87 -3.67 6.21 9.66
N ALA A 88 -3.81 5.43 10.73
CA ALA A 88 -3.65 5.95 12.08
C ALA A 88 -2.20 6.41 12.28
N ILE A 89 -2.01 7.55 12.95
CA ILE A 89 -0.68 8.12 13.26
C ILE A 89 -0.16 7.57 14.59
N LYS A 90 -1.06 7.08 15.44
CA LYS A 90 -0.71 6.38 16.69
C LYS A 90 -1.63 5.20 16.84
N GLU A 91 -1.20 4.20 17.60
CA GLU A 91 -2.08 3.10 17.99
C GLU A 91 -3.36 3.65 18.61
N ASN A 92 -4.49 3.10 18.15
CA ASN A 92 -5.83 3.48 18.59
C ASN A 92 -6.18 4.97 18.37
N SER A 93 -5.50 5.66 17.45
CA SER A 93 -5.85 7.03 17.06
C SER A 93 -6.85 7.10 15.90
N HIS A 94 -7.39 8.29 15.68
CA HIS A 94 -8.11 8.59 14.45
C HIS A 94 -7.18 8.55 13.23
N LEU A 95 -7.77 8.26 12.07
CA LEU A 95 -7.09 8.31 10.78
C LEU A 95 -6.60 9.72 10.46
N ALA A 96 -5.43 9.82 9.84
CA ALA A 96 -4.89 11.10 9.38
C ALA A 96 -5.82 11.71 8.31
N LYS A 97 -6.16 12.98 8.43
CA LYS A 97 -6.91 13.69 7.38
C LYS A 97 -6.00 14.04 6.20
N THR A 98 -4.76 14.44 6.47
CA THR A 98 -3.78 14.83 5.45
C THR A 98 -2.82 13.67 5.22
N LEU A 99 -2.37 13.49 3.97
CA LEU A 99 -1.42 12.44 3.60
C LEU A 99 -0.16 12.53 4.47
N GLN A 100 0.24 11.41 5.05
CA GLN A 100 1.45 11.26 5.85
C GLN A 100 2.50 10.45 5.09
N GLU A 101 3.75 10.56 5.54
CA GLU A 101 4.86 9.72 5.11
C GLU A 101 5.67 9.23 6.30
N ALA A 102 6.15 7.99 6.22
CA ALA A 102 7.01 7.36 7.21
C ALA A 102 8.30 6.87 6.52
N ARG A 103 9.45 7.27 7.05
CA ARG A 103 10.75 6.82 6.58
C ARG A 103 11.15 5.54 7.31
N VAL A 104 11.21 4.43 6.58
CA VAL A 104 11.52 3.10 7.11
C VAL A 104 12.79 2.53 6.49
N ARG A 105 13.31 1.44 7.04
CA ARG A 105 14.43 0.69 6.46
C ARG A 105 14.04 -0.76 6.25
N ILE A 106 14.48 -1.33 5.13
CA ILE A 106 14.28 -2.76 4.85
C ILE A 106 14.99 -3.60 5.91
N ILE A 107 14.27 -4.52 6.51
CA ILE A 107 14.77 -5.47 7.51
C ILE A 107 15.27 -6.71 6.78
N ASN A 108 16.33 -7.33 7.31
CA ASN A 108 16.84 -8.58 6.77
C ASN A 108 15.76 -9.68 6.83
N GLN A 109 15.57 -10.41 5.73
CA GLN A 109 14.51 -11.41 5.60
C GLN A 109 14.56 -12.48 6.69
N SER A 110 15.75 -13.01 7.00
CA SER A 110 15.90 -14.07 8.01
C SER A 110 15.62 -13.56 9.43
N VAL A 111 15.95 -12.30 9.72
CA VAL A 111 15.59 -11.66 10.98
C VAL A 111 14.08 -11.48 11.05
N CYS A 112 13.46 -10.99 9.97
CA CYS A 112 12.01 -10.82 9.95
C CYS A 112 11.27 -12.15 10.10
N ASN A 113 11.67 -13.18 9.36
CA ASN A 113 10.99 -14.48 9.41
C ASN A 113 10.99 -15.06 10.84
N LYS A 114 12.09 -14.91 11.57
CA LYS A 114 12.17 -15.32 12.98
C LYS A 114 11.26 -14.53 13.92
N LEU A 115 11.01 -13.25 13.64
CA LEU A 115 10.09 -12.43 14.44
C LEU A 115 8.61 -12.82 14.23
N TYR A 116 8.33 -13.54 13.15
CA TYR A 116 6.98 -13.96 12.74
C TYR A 116 6.88 -15.50 12.69
N ASP A 117 7.63 -16.22 13.52
CA ASP A 117 7.55 -17.68 13.69
C ASP A 117 7.62 -18.47 12.35
N ASP A 118 8.52 -18.04 11.47
CA ASP A 118 8.77 -18.62 10.14
C ASP A 118 7.58 -18.56 9.15
N LEU A 119 6.62 -17.65 9.37
CA LEU A 119 5.45 -17.44 8.51
C LEU A 119 5.70 -16.49 7.32
N ILE A 120 6.86 -15.81 7.25
CA ILE A 120 7.17 -14.85 6.19
C ILE A 120 7.63 -15.59 4.94
N THR A 121 6.86 -15.43 3.88
CA THR A 121 7.17 -16.07 2.59
C THR A 121 8.23 -15.30 1.80
N SER A 122 8.82 -15.92 0.77
CA SER A 122 9.80 -15.24 -0.09
C SER A 122 9.21 -14.12 -0.97
N ARG A 123 7.89 -13.87 -0.88
CA ARG A 123 7.16 -12.82 -1.60
C ARG A 123 6.83 -11.62 -0.69
N MET A 124 7.21 -11.71 0.58
CA MET A 124 7.01 -10.68 1.59
C MET A 124 8.35 -10.03 1.94
N LEU A 125 8.29 -8.74 2.29
CA LEU A 125 9.42 -7.94 2.76
C LEU A 125 8.99 -7.23 4.03
N CYS A 126 9.95 -7.02 4.93
CA CYS A 126 9.71 -6.28 6.16
C CYS A 126 10.49 -4.98 6.14
N ALA A 127 9.89 -3.92 6.67
CA ALA A 127 10.54 -2.63 6.81
C ALA A 127 10.03 -1.93 8.07
N GLY A 128 10.90 -1.19 8.74
CA GLY A 128 10.53 -0.47 9.94
C GLY A 128 11.74 -0.13 10.80
N ASN A 129 11.49 0.30 12.02
CA ASN A 129 12.50 0.43 13.05
C ASN A 129 12.35 -0.70 14.07
N LEU A 130 13.36 -1.56 14.21
CA LEU A 130 13.35 -2.66 15.19
C LEU A 130 13.23 -2.17 16.64
N ASN A 131 13.61 -0.92 16.91
CA ASN A 131 13.45 -0.28 18.21
C ASN A 131 12.08 0.40 18.40
N GLY A 132 11.16 0.24 17.45
CA GLY A 132 9.84 0.85 17.44
C GLY A 132 9.80 2.31 16.95
N GLY A 133 8.59 2.87 16.94
CA GLY A 133 8.31 4.29 16.77
C GLY A 133 7.97 4.77 15.36
N VAL A 134 8.51 4.17 14.29
CA VAL A 134 8.17 4.54 12.90
C VAL A 134 7.86 3.27 12.11
N ASP A 135 6.61 3.13 11.68
CA ASP A 135 6.10 2.00 10.88
C ASP A 135 4.88 2.42 10.02
N ALA A 136 4.29 1.49 9.25
CA ALA A 136 3.14 1.76 8.37
C ALA A 136 1.86 2.20 9.10
N CYS A 137 1.76 1.97 10.41
CA CYS A 137 0.60 2.33 11.24
C CYS A 137 0.97 3.16 12.49
N GLN A 138 2.23 3.61 12.59
CA GLN A 138 2.76 4.48 13.66
C GLN A 138 3.73 5.50 13.10
#